data_AF-A0A2V8ZI23-F1
#
_entry.id   AF-A0A2V8ZI23-F1
#
_cell.length_a   1.000
_cell.length_b   1.000
_cell.length_c   1.000
_cell.angle_alpha   90.00
_cell.angle_beta   90.00
_cell.angle_gamma   90.00
#
_symmetry.space_group_name_H-M   'P 1'
#
loop_
_entity.id
_entity.type
_entity.pdbx_description
1 polymer ?
#
loop_
_entity_poly.entity_id
_entity_poly.type
_entity_poly.pdbx_seq_one_letter_code
_entity_poly.pdbx_strand_id
1 'polypeptide(L)'
;MLEVSYLAKDQLQLADQVLSDYHLAPSFRTTNILLDPSSHLKALLAIVRRDYAKRQWVCQRCNHARNKVLQYLGSVREEAPLHDQVMAWLFAAGITTHILLVAGLRNPTVRTRYMAVRELLADYGHLDFHGSLLELLGVAGMSRDRAGRHLATLTDIFDRATHTIKTPFPFATDVSEEARPMTIDGSLEMIERGYYREAMFWIAVSHCRCQKVILRDASLEMTQTFRDNYRELVRDLGVPSPKEVQRRSAEVERILPRVCQVAEAIIAANHEIEK
;
A
#
# COMPACT_ATOMS: atom_id res chain seq x y z
N MET A 1 15.50 -9.48 5.61
CA MET A 1 14.81 -8.35 6.26
C MET A 1 13.85 -8.93 7.28
N LEU A 2 13.94 -8.50 8.54
CA LEU A 2 13.06 -8.96 9.62
C LEU A 2 12.04 -7.85 9.84
N GLU A 3 10.78 -8.08 9.49
CA GLU A 3 9.70 -7.14 9.77
C GLU A 3 9.29 -7.32 11.24
N VAL A 4 9.50 -6.29 12.06
CA VAL A 4 9.13 -6.31 13.48
C VAL A 4 7.89 -5.46 13.66
N SER A 5 6.76 -6.11 13.90
CA SER A 5 5.51 -5.43 14.26
C SER A 5 5.12 -5.79 15.68
N TYR A 6 4.79 -4.77 16.47
CA TYR A 6 4.22 -4.94 17.80
C TYR A 6 2.70 -5.00 17.66
N LEU A 7 2.14 -6.19 17.90
CA LEU A 7 0.70 -6.39 17.95
C LEU A 7 0.24 -6.50 19.39
N ALA A 8 -0.88 -5.86 19.70
CA ALA A 8 -1.46 -5.96 21.03
C ALA A 8 -2.06 -7.36 21.22
N LYS A 9 -2.00 -7.87 22.46
CA LYS A 9 -2.39 -9.25 22.79
C LYS A 9 -3.86 -9.53 22.46
N ASP A 10 -4.71 -8.52 22.58
CA ASP A 10 -6.14 -8.55 22.27
C ASP A 10 -6.42 -8.82 20.79
N GLN A 11 -5.58 -8.32 19.87
CA GLN A 11 -5.69 -8.55 18.42
C GLN A 11 -5.46 -10.01 18.01
N LEU A 12 -4.85 -10.81 18.88
CA LEU A 12 -4.53 -12.21 18.67
C LEU A 12 -5.25 -13.11 19.68
N GLN A 13 -6.42 -12.74 20.19
CA GLN A 13 -7.15 -13.61 21.13
C GLN A 13 -8.01 -14.66 20.42
N LEU A 14 -8.73 -14.25 19.38
CA LEU A 14 -9.74 -15.10 18.73
C LEU A 14 -9.37 -15.40 17.28
N ALA A 15 -9.53 -16.65 16.86
CA ALA A 15 -9.25 -17.08 15.50
C ALA A 15 -10.07 -16.30 14.46
N ASP A 16 -11.34 -16.01 14.76
CA ASP A 16 -12.25 -15.25 13.89
C ASP A 16 -11.76 -13.82 13.63
N GLN A 17 -11.14 -13.18 14.62
CA GLN A 17 -10.52 -11.85 14.46
C GLN A 17 -9.33 -11.94 13.50
N VAL A 18 -8.47 -12.94 13.67
CA VAL A 18 -7.33 -13.15 12.77
C VAL A 18 -7.79 -13.52 11.36
N LEU A 19 -8.77 -14.41 11.22
CA LEU A 19 -9.30 -14.89 9.95
C LEU A 19 -9.99 -13.79 9.12
N SER A 20 -10.59 -12.80 9.78
CA SER A 20 -11.25 -11.66 9.14
C SER A 20 -10.31 -10.50 8.82
N ASP A 21 -9.10 -10.46 9.37
CA ASP A 21 -8.13 -9.41 9.09
C ASP A 21 -7.24 -9.76 7.88
N TYR A 22 -7.36 -8.97 6.81
CA TYR A 22 -6.56 -9.16 5.59
C TYR A 22 -5.04 -8.97 5.76
N HIS A 23 -4.56 -8.29 6.80
CA HIS A 23 -3.13 -8.17 7.09
C HIS A 23 -2.63 -9.33 7.94
N LEU A 24 -3.41 -9.76 8.94
CA LEU A 24 -2.96 -10.77 9.91
C LEU A 24 -3.14 -12.20 9.40
N ALA A 25 -4.29 -12.52 8.76
CA ALA A 25 -4.60 -13.88 8.33
C ALA A 25 -3.50 -14.50 7.45
N PRO A 26 -2.91 -13.78 6.45
CA PRO A 26 -1.88 -14.37 5.61
C PRO A 26 -0.62 -14.77 6.39
N SER A 27 -0.22 -13.98 7.40
CA SER A 27 0.91 -14.32 8.26
C SER A 27 0.67 -15.63 9.02
N PHE A 28 -0.56 -15.92 9.42
CA PHE A 28 -0.92 -17.20 10.04
C PHE A 28 -1.16 -18.34 9.04
N ARG A 29 -1.05 -18.11 7.72
CA ARG A 29 -1.11 -19.18 6.71
C ARG A 29 0.24 -19.86 6.55
N THR A 30 1.32 -19.09 6.37
CA THR A 30 2.62 -19.61 5.92
C THR A 30 3.75 -19.52 6.95
N THR A 31 3.55 -18.84 8.08
CA THR A 31 4.62 -18.60 9.05
C THR A 31 4.94 -19.80 9.92
N ASN A 32 6.20 -19.89 10.35
CA ASN A 32 6.67 -20.77 11.41
C ASN A 32 6.88 -19.97 12.71
N ILE A 33 6.32 -20.47 13.80
CA ILE A 33 6.40 -19.81 15.11
C ILE A 33 7.74 -20.14 15.76
N LEU A 34 8.55 -19.11 16.02
CA LEU A 34 9.86 -19.27 16.66
C LEU A 34 9.74 -19.50 18.17
N LEU A 35 8.82 -18.83 18.85
CA LEU A 35 8.61 -18.94 20.30
C LEU A 35 7.12 -18.73 20.64
N ASP A 36 6.52 -19.66 21.37
CA ASP A 36 5.15 -19.57 21.87
C ASP A 36 5.02 -20.36 23.18
N PRO A 37 5.38 -19.74 24.33
CA PRO A 37 5.37 -20.42 25.63
C PRO A 37 3.96 -20.86 26.05
N SER A 38 2.93 -20.19 25.54
CA SER A 38 1.53 -20.46 25.85
C SER A 38 0.88 -21.51 24.94
N SER A 39 1.52 -21.91 23.84
CA SER A 39 0.93 -22.69 22.74
C SER A 39 -0.29 -22.04 22.05
N HIS A 40 -0.63 -20.80 22.40
CA HIS A 40 -1.78 -20.08 21.88
C HIS A 40 -1.62 -19.71 20.40
N LEU A 41 -0.43 -19.25 20.00
CA LEU A 41 -0.15 -18.89 18.62
C LEU A 41 -0.18 -20.13 17.72
N LYS A 42 0.32 -21.28 18.21
CA LYS A 42 0.24 -22.56 17.49
C LYS A 42 -1.20 -23.02 17.28
N ALA A 43 -2.05 -22.86 18.29
CA ALA A 43 -3.47 -23.18 18.19
C ALA A 43 -4.18 -22.27 17.15
N LEU A 44 -3.92 -20.96 17.20
CA LEU A 44 -4.42 -20.01 16.21
C LEU A 44 -3.95 -20.35 14.80
N LEU A 45 -2.66 -20.65 14.62
CA LEU A 45 -2.07 -21.03 13.33
C LEU A 45 -2.79 -22.23 12.72
N ALA A 46 -3.09 -23.26 13.52
CA ALA A 46 -3.80 -24.45 13.05
C ALA A 46 -5.22 -24.12 12.56
N ILE A 47 -5.96 -23.31 13.32
CA ILE A 47 -7.33 -22.90 12.95
C ILE A 47 -7.30 -22.02 11.70
N VAL A 48 -6.44 -21.01 11.69
CA VAL A 48 -6.34 -20.06 10.56
C VAL A 48 -5.93 -20.80 9.30
N ARG A 49 -4.94 -21.70 9.33
CA ARG A 49 -4.53 -22.49 8.15
C ARG A 49 -5.67 -23.31 7.58
N ARG A 50 -6.43 -24.01 8.44
CA ARG A 50 -7.55 -24.84 8.04
C ARG A 50 -8.67 -24.01 7.41
N ASP A 51 -8.98 -22.85 8.00
CA ASP A 51 -10.16 -22.08 7.63
C ASP A 51 -9.85 -20.93 6.66
N TYR A 52 -8.58 -20.68 6.34
CA TYR A 52 -8.13 -19.51 5.56
C TYR A 52 -8.90 -19.39 4.25
N ALA A 53 -9.04 -20.48 3.49
CA ALA A 53 -9.63 -20.46 2.16
C ALA A 53 -11.17 -20.54 2.17
N LYS A 54 -11.82 -20.65 3.33
CA LYS A 54 -13.29 -20.70 3.40
C LYS A 54 -13.90 -19.39 2.93
N ARG A 55 -14.91 -19.49 2.08
CA ARG A 55 -15.60 -18.37 1.42
C ARG A 55 -16.01 -17.28 2.40
N GLN A 56 -16.59 -17.66 3.54
CA GLN A 56 -17.00 -16.68 4.56
C GLN A 56 -15.82 -15.80 5.01
N TRP A 57 -14.64 -16.36 5.22
CA TRP A 57 -13.47 -15.64 5.70
C TRP A 57 -12.80 -14.83 4.60
N VAL A 58 -12.80 -15.33 3.36
CA VAL A 58 -12.36 -14.55 2.19
C VAL A 58 -13.23 -13.30 2.03
N CYS A 59 -14.56 -13.45 2.09
CA CYS A 59 -15.49 -12.32 2.03
C CYS A 59 -15.28 -11.33 3.17
N GLN A 60 -15.10 -11.81 4.40
CA GLN A 60 -14.82 -10.94 5.56
C GLN A 60 -13.51 -10.16 5.39
N ARG A 61 -12.45 -10.78 4.88
CA ARG A 61 -11.18 -10.08 4.60
C ARG A 61 -11.31 -9.06 3.47
N CYS A 62 -12.09 -9.36 2.43
CA CYS A 62 -12.39 -8.38 1.38
C CYS A 62 -13.13 -7.16 1.95
N ASN A 63 -14.10 -7.39 2.84
CA ASN A 63 -14.80 -6.34 3.56
C ASN A 63 -13.88 -5.56 4.50
N HIS A 64 -12.95 -6.23 5.21
CA HIS A 64 -11.95 -5.57 6.04
C HIS A 64 -11.05 -4.64 5.21
N ALA A 65 -10.58 -5.10 4.05
CA ALA A 65 -9.80 -4.28 3.11
C ALA A 65 -10.59 -3.07 2.60
N ARG A 66 -11.85 -3.28 2.20
CA ARG A 66 -12.76 -2.18 1.80
C ARG A 66 -12.95 -1.16 2.92
N ASN A 67 -13.19 -1.61 4.15
CA ASN A 67 -13.36 -0.73 5.29
C ASN A 67 -12.08 0.07 5.59
N LYS A 68 -10.89 -0.52 5.36
CA LYS A 68 -9.63 0.21 5.43
C LYS A 68 -9.49 1.27 4.35
N VAL A 69 -9.94 1.03 3.11
CA VAL A 69 -10.01 2.09 2.09
C VAL A 69 -10.82 3.27 2.62
N LEU A 70 -12.04 3.02 3.10
CA LEU A 70 -12.92 4.07 3.64
C LEU A 70 -12.31 4.79 4.85
N GLN A 71 -11.62 4.07 5.73
CA GLN A 71 -10.92 4.67 6.87
C GLN A 71 -9.81 5.65 6.42
N TYR A 72 -9.03 5.30 5.40
CA TYR A 72 -8.02 6.19 4.85
C TYR A 72 -8.62 7.39 4.11
N LEU A 73 -9.74 7.20 3.40
CA LEU A 73 -10.45 8.33 2.79
C LEU A 73 -10.97 9.30 3.87
N GLY A 74 -11.54 8.78 4.96
CA GLY A 74 -11.98 9.57 6.10
C GLY A 74 -10.87 10.24 6.90
N SER A 75 -9.59 9.86 6.69
CA SER A 75 -8.44 10.51 7.33
C SER A 75 -7.83 11.64 6.50
N VAL A 76 -8.32 11.88 5.28
CA VAL A 76 -7.95 13.05 4.47
C VAL A 76 -8.60 14.30 5.08
N ARG A 77 -7.87 14.97 5.96
CA ARG A 77 -8.29 16.22 6.63
C ARG A 77 -7.79 17.43 5.87
N GLU A 78 -8.63 18.44 5.70
CA GLU A 78 -8.30 19.65 4.94
C GLU A 78 -7.17 20.46 5.59
N GLU A 79 -7.12 20.46 6.92
CA GLU A 79 -6.12 21.18 7.72
C GLU A 79 -4.77 20.47 7.80
N ALA A 80 -4.70 19.20 7.39
CA ALA A 80 -3.45 18.45 7.43
C ALA A 80 -2.48 18.94 6.35
N PRO A 81 -1.15 18.83 6.55
CA PRO A 81 -0.19 19.09 5.50
C PRO A 81 -0.47 18.27 4.23
N LEU A 82 -0.25 18.85 3.05
CA LEU A 82 -0.57 18.21 1.77
C LEU A 82 0.05 16.81 1.63
N HIS A 83 1.26 16.57 2.14
CA HIS A 83 1.91 15.26 2.08
C HIS A 83 1.22 14.20 2.93
N ASP A 84 0.63 14.57 4.07
CA ASP A 84 -0.17 13.65 4.88
C ASP A 84 -1.52 13.35 4.17
N GLN A 85 -2.14 14.36 3.53
CA GLN A 85 -3.36 14.16 2.72
C GLN A 85 -3.11 13.23 1.51
N VAL A 86 -2.04 13.48 0.75
CA VAL A 86 -1.65 12.65 -0.40
C VAL A 86 -1.30 11.24 0.07
N MET A 87 -0.61 11.09 1.20
CA MET A 87 -0.29 9.77 1.75
C MET A 87 -1.57 8.99 2.10
N ALA A 88 -2.53 9.60 2.79
CA ALA A 88 -3.81 8.97 3.11
C ALA A 88 -4.57 8.52 1.83
N TRP A 89 -4.66 9.38 0.83
CA TRP A 89 -5.26 9.06 -0.46
C TRP A 89 -4.52 7.92 -1.20
N LEU A 90 -3.18 7.95 -1.26
CA LEU A 90 -2.38 6.90 -1.89
C LEU A 90 -2.63 5.54 -1.25
N PHE A 91 -2.71 5.47 0.08
CA PHE A 91 -3.04 4.22 0.77
C PHE A 91 -4.48 3.78 0.50
N ALA A 92 -5.45 4.68 0.48
CA ALA A 92 -6.82 4.35 0.10
C ALA A 92 -6.88 3.75 -1.32
N ALA A 93 -6.29 4.42 -2.31
CA ALA A 93 -6.21 3.94 -3.68
C ALA A 93 -5.45 2.61 -3.77
N GLY A 94 -4.31 2.49 -3.09
CA GLY A 94 -3.47 1.29 -3.06
C GLY A 94 -4.14 0.08 -2.41
N ILE A 95 -4.99 0.26 -1.40
CA ILE A 95 -5.67 -0.85 -0.72
C ILE A 95 -6.78 -1.45 -1.60
N THR A 96 -7.28 -0.74 -2.61
CA THR A 96 -8.22 -1.32 -3.59
C THR A 96 -7.66 -2.58 -4.26
N THR A 97 -6.34 -2.65 -4.50
CA THR A 97 -5.69 -3.85 -5.03
C THR A 97 -5.78 -5.02 -4.05
N HIS A 98 -5.70 -4.76 -2.75
CA HIS A 98 -5.77 -5.81 -1.72
C HIS A 98 -7.15 -6.46 -1.62
N ILE A 99 -8.23 -5.74 -1.95
CA ILE A 99 -9.57 -6.34 -2.05
C ILE A 99 -9.55 -7.48 -3.07
N LEU A 100 -8.95 -7.23 -4.25
CA LEU A 100 -8.82 -8.22 -5.32
C LEU A 100 -7.84 -9.33 -4.96
N LEU A 101 -6.67 -8.99 -4.41
CA LEU A 101 -5.65 -9.97 -4.03
C LEU A 101 -6.16 -10.96 -2.98
N VAL A 102 -6.93 -10.48 -2.00
CA VAL A 102 -7.59 -11.34 -0.99
C VAL A 102 -8.57 -12.29 -1.65
N ALA A 103 -9.39 -11.81 -2.59
CA ALA A 103 -10.30 -12.65 -3.37
C ALA A 103 -9.55 -13.74 -4.16
N GLY A 104 -8.34 -13.44 -4.63
CA GLY A 104 -7.45 -14.40 -5.28
C GLY A 104 -6.59 -15.25 -4.35
N LEU A 105 -6.76 -15.16 -3.02
CA LEU A 105 -5.90 -15.80 -2.01
C LEU A 105 -4.40 -15.47 -2.15
N ARG A 106 -4.07 -14.31 -2.73
CA ARG A 106 -2.70 -13.81 -2.93
C ARG A 106 -2.32 -12.85 -1.81
N ASN A 107 -1.10 -13.00 -1.31
CA ASN A 107 -0.53 -12.10 -0.31
C ASN A 107 0.83 -11.56 -0.76
N PRO A 108 0.86 -10.66 -1.76
CA PRO A 108 2.09 -10.00 -2.16
C PRO A 108 2.54 -9.01 -1.09
N THR A 109 3.80 -8.60 -1.15
CA THR A 109 4.26 -7.43 -0.40
C THR A 109 3.58 -6.17 -0.93
N VAL A 110 3.49 -5.13 -0.10
CA VAL A 110 2.94 -3.82 -0.50
C VAL A 110 3.65 -3.24 -1.74
N ARG A 111 4.92 -3.60 -1.97
CA ARG A 111 5.70 -3.26 -3.18
C ARG A 111 5.23 -3.93 -4.45
N THR A 112 4.90 -5.20 -4.37
CA THR A 112 4.60 -6.00 -5.56
C THR A 112 3.11 -6.06 -5.86
N ARG A 113 2.24 -5.44 -5.04
CA ARG A 113 0.79 -5.58 -5.13
C ARG A 113 0.17 -5.18 -6.46
N TYR A 114 0.67 -4.13 -7.12
CA TYR A 114 0.13 -3.71 -8.43
C TYR A 114 0.53 -4.70 -9.54
N MET A 115 1.73 -5.26 -9.47
CA MET A 115 2.15 -6.35 -10.37
C MET A 115 1.33 -7.61 -10.12
N ALA A 116 1.21 -8.01 -8.85
CA ALA A 116 0.49 -9.21 -8.45
C ALA A 116 -1.00 -9.13 -8.77
N VAL A 117 -1.63 -7.95 -8.65
CA VAL A 117 -3.04 -7.77 -9.00
C VAL A 117 -3.22 -7.75 -10.52
N ARG A 118 -2.27 -7.22 -11.29
CA ARG A 118 -2.29 -7.32 -12.76
C ARG A 118 -2.28 -8.77 -13.22
N GLU A 119 -1.39 -9.59 -12.65
CA GLU A 119 -1.34 -11.04 -12.93
C GLU A 119 -2.64 -11.72 -12.53
N LEU A 120 -3.15 -11.43 -11.32
CA LEU A 120 -4.43 -12.00 -10.86
C LEU A 120 -5.57 -11.64 -11.80
N LEU A 121 -5.68 -10.37 -12.20
CA LEU A 121 -6.72 -9.92 -13.11
C LEU A 121 -6.59 -10.60 -14.47
N ALA A 122 -5.38 -10.86 -14.97
CA ALA A 122 -5.18 -11.62 -16.20
C ALA A 122 -5.70 -13.06 -16.07
N ASP A 123 -5.36 -13.75 -14.97
CA ASP A 123 -5.75 -15.15 -14.74
C ASP A 123 -7.27 -15.35 -14.66
N TYR A 124 -8.01 -14.31 -14.27
CA TYR A 124 -9.47 -14.33 -14.16
C TYR A 124 -10.20 -13.55 -15.28
N GLY A 125 -9.50 -13.16 -16.35
CA GLY A 125 -10.13 -12.50 -17.51
C GLY A 125 -10.62 -11.07 -17.26
N HIS A 126 -9.99 -10.36 -16.33
CA HIS A 126 -10.31 -9.00 -15.90
C HIS A 126 -9.14 -8.01 -16.08
N LEU A 127 -8.18 -8.31 -16.96
CA LEU A 127 -6.96 -7.51 -17.15
C LEU A 127 -7.26 -6.02 -17.45
N ASP A 128 -8.33 -5.72 -18.18
CA ASP A 128 -8.75 -4.35 -18.50
C ASP A 128 -9.00 -3.50 -17.24
N PHE A 129 -9.37 -4.13 -16.11
CA PHE A 129 -9.60 -3.43 -14.84
C PHE A 129 -8.31 -2.90 -14.21
N HIS A 130 -7.14 -3.42 -14.60
CA HIS A 130 -5.85 -2.93 -14.10
C HIS A 130 -5.63 -1.46 -14.48
N GLY A 131 -6.08 -1.04 -15.67
CA GLY A 131 -6.03 0.36 -16.10
C GLY A 131 -6.74 1.29 -15.12
N SER A 132 -7.94 0.92 -14.69
CA SER A 132 -8.71 1.69 -13.69
C SER A 132 -7.99 1.80 -12.34
N LEU A 133 -7.27 0.76 -11.91
CA LEU A 133 -6.47 0.82 -10.68
C LEU A 133 -5.30 1.82 -10.81
N LEU A 134 -4.64 1.87 -11.97
CA LEU A 134 -3.59 2.85 -12.25
C LEU A 134 -4.16 4.28 -12.41
N GLU A 135 -5.38 4.41 -12.93
CA GLU A 135 -6.10 5.68 -12.99
C GLU A 135 -6.37 6.22 -11.59
N LEU A 136 -6.70 5.38 -10.59
CA LEU A 136 -6.88 5.83 -9.20
C LEU A 136 -5.59 6.36 -8.57
N LEU A 137 -4.43 5.85 -8.98
CA LEU A 137 -3.13 6.37 -8.55
C LEU A 137 -2.69 7.63 -9.29
N GLY A 138 -3.32 7.94 -10.42
CA GLY A 138 -2.97 9.10 -11.25
C GLY A 138 -1.78 8.81 -12.17
N VAL A 139 -1.52 7.54 -12.46
CA VAL A 139 -0.30 7.10 -13.15
C VAL A 139 -0.59 6.35 -14.45
N ALA A 140 -1.86 6.22 -14.84
CA ALA A 140 -2.25 5.58 -16.10
C ALA A 140 -1.54 6.22 -17.33
N GLY A 141 -1.43 7.55 -17.35
CA GLY A 141 -0.70 8.30 -18.38
C GLY A 141 0.80 8.49 -18.12
N MET A 142 1.34 7.95 -17.02
CA MET A 142 2.76 8.12 -16.67
C MET A 142 3.65 7.45 -17.72
N SER A 143 4.68 8.14 -18.17
CA SER A 143 5.72 7.60 -19.06
C SER A 143 6.91 7.06 -18.26
N ARG A 144 7.69 6.18 -18.88
CA ARG A 144 8.93 5.64 -18.28
C ARG A 144 9.91 6.74 -17.91
N ASP A 145 10.13 7.70 -18.80
CA ASP A 145 11.06 8.81 -18.56
C ASP A 145 10.61 9.69 -17.39
N ARG A 146 9.31 9.90 -17.25
CA ARG A 146 8.76 10.70 -16.17
C ARG A 146 8.88 9.99 -14.82
N ALA A 147 8.57 8.70 -14.76
CA ALA A 147 8.79 7.89 -13.57
C ALA A 147 10.28 7.84 -13.18
N GLY A 148 11.17 7.71 -14.16
CA GLY A 148 12.62 7.75 -13.95
C GLY A 148 13.11 9.07 -13.36
N ARG A 149 12.57 10.21 -13.84
CA ARG A 149 12.86 11.53 -13.23
C ARG A 149 12.39 11.60 -11.78
N HIS A 150 11.18 11.16 -11.48
CA HIS A 150 10.67 11.15 -10.10
C HIS A 150 11.48 10.27 -9.16
N LEU A 151 11.99 9.13 -9.65
CA LEU A 151 12.90 8.26 -8.90
C LEU A 151 14.26 8.91 -8.67
N ALA A 152 14.84 9.55 -9.70
CA ALA A 152 16.12 10.27 -9.55
C ALA A 152 15.99 11.40 -8.53
N THR A 153 14.92 12.19 -8.61
CA THR A 153 14.59 13.22 -7.62
C THR A 153 14.37 12.63 -6.24
N LEU A 154 13.63 11.51 -6.12
CA LEU A 154 13.45 10.81 -4.84
C LEU A 154 14.80 10.40 -4.24
N THR A 155 15.72 9.90 -5.06
CA THR A 155 17.02 9.41 -4.60
C THR A 155 17.81 10.50 -3.89
N ASP A 156 17.93 11.69 -4.50
CA ASP A 156 18.60 12.84 -3.88
C ASP A 156 17.89 13.30 -2.60
N ILE A 157 16.54 13.33 -2.61
CA ILE A 157 15.75 13.70 -1.43
C ILE A 157 15.95 12.70 -0.30
N PHE A 158 15.93 11.40 -0.62
CA PHE A 158 16.03 10.32 0.35
C PHE A 158 17.38 10.37 1.06
N ASP A 159 18.47 10.45 0.29
CA ASP A 159 19.83 10.49 0.84
C ASP A 159 20.01 11.68 1.79
N ARG A 160 19.46 12.84 1.45
CA ARG A 160 19.47 14.02 2.32
C ARG A 160 18.57 13.88 3.55
N ALA A 161 17.37 13.30 3.39
CA ALA A 161 16.44 13.08 4.49
C ALA A 161 17.03 12.12 5.53
N THR A 162 17.72 11.07 5.10
CA THR A 162 18.42 10.12 5.98
C THR A 162 19.45 10.79 6.88
N HIS A 163 20.18 11.80 6.39
CA HIS A 163 21.13 12.56 7.22
C HIS A 163 20.49 13.70 8.03
N THR A 164 19.23 14.04 7.73
CA THR A 164 18.53 15.17 8.35
C THR A 164 17.61 14.72 9.48
N ILE A 165 17.07 13.51 9.40
CA ILE A 165 16.09 12.98 10.35
C ILE A 165 16.63 13.00 11.78
N LYS A 166 15.88 13.68 12.65
CA LYS A 166 16.16 13.77 14.09
C LYS A 166 14.91 13.44 14.88
N THR A 167 13.75 13.87 14.40
CA THR A 167 12.55 13.75 15.19
C THR A 167 11.81 12.44 14.90
N PRO A 168 11.52 11.61 15.91
CA PRO A 168 10.77 10.37 15.70
C PRO A 168 9.37 10.62 15.09
N PHE A 169 8.97 9.71 14.20
CA PHE A 169 7.61 9.60 13.68
C PHE A 169 7.34 8.16 13.24
N PRO A 170 6.06 7.73 13.11
CA PRO A 170 5.73 6.42 12.58
C PRO A 170 6.37 6.20 11.21
N PHE A 171 7.04 5.06 11.01
CA PHE A 171 7.78 4.72 9.78
C PHE A 171 9.06 5.55 9.54
N ALA A 172 9.63 6.17 10.57
CA ALA A 172 10.95 6.82 10.48
C ALA A 172 12.06 5.87 9.99
N THR A 173 11.99 4.58 10.34
CA THR A 173 12.91 3.53 9.88
C THR A 173 12.89 3.32 8.36
N ASP A 174 11.82 3.75 7.68
CA ASP A 174 11.72 3.63 6.23
C ASP A 174 12.51 4.75 5.51
N VAL A 175 13.09 5.70 6.27
CA VAL A 175 14.00 6.74 5.80
C VAL A 175 15.36 6.56 6.47
N SER A 176 16.03 5.45 6.16
CA SER A 176 17.35 5.10 6.69
C SER A 176 18.26 4.51 5.61
N GLU A 177 19.56 4.42 5.90
CA GLU A 177 20.53 3.78 5.00
C GLU A 177 20.16 2.32 4.72
N GLU A 178 19.65 1.60 5.72
CA GLU A 178 19.22 0.21 5.60
C GLU A 178 17.96 0.05 4.74
N ALA A 179 17.06 1.04 4.75
CA ALA A 179 15.84 1.03 3.94
C ALA A 179 16.07 1.46 2.49
N ARG A 180 17.21 2.10 2.20
CA ARG A 180 17.53 2.66 0.88
C ARG A 180 17.49 1.61 -0.25
N PRO A 181 18.10 0.42 -0.15
CA PRO A 181 18.05 -0.57 -1.23
C PRO A 181 16.63 -1.04 -1.52
N MET A 182 15.82 -1.19 -0.47
CA MET A 182 14.43 -1.61 -0.62
C MET A 182 13.55 -0.53 -1.26
N THR A 183 13.85 0.73 -0.97
CA THR A 183 13.06 1.88 -1.42
C THR A 183 13.48 2.36 -2.82
N ILE A 184 14.77 2.59 -3.03
CA ILE A 184 15.31 3.16 -4.27
C ILE A 184 15.54 2.05 -5.30
N ASP A 185 16.39 1.08 -4.98
CA ASP A 185 16.77 0.03 -5.93
C ASP A 185 15.56 -0.84 -6.28
N GLY A 186 14.67 -1.07 -5.31
CA GLY A 186 13.39 -1.74 -5.54
C GLY A 186 12.49 -1.03 -6.57
N SER A 187 12.41 0.31 -6.54
CA SER A 187 11.66 1.08 -7.54
C SER A 187 12.39 1.13 -8.89
N LEU A 188 13.73 1.15 -8.89
CA LEU A 188 14.53 1.09 -10.10
C LEU A 188 14.31 -0.24 -10.84
N GLU A 189 14.40 -1.37 -10.14
CA GLU A 189 14.18 -2.70 -10.71
C GLU A 189 12.80 -2.81 -11.36
N MET A 190 11.76 -2.25 -10.71
CA MET A 190 10.41 -2.21 -11.27
C MET A 190 10.37 -1.42 -12.59
N ILE A 191 10.99 -0.23 -12.65
CA ILE A 191 11.04 0.59 -13.87
C ILE A 191 11.79 -0.15 -14.99
N GLU A 192 12.92 -0.77 -14.68
CA GLU A 192 13.73 -1.52 -15.65
C GLU A 192 12.99 -2.70 -16.26
N ARG A 193 12.16 -3.38 -15.46
CA ARG A 193 11.30 -4.49 -15.88
C ARG A 193 10.01 -4.04 -16.59
N GLY A 194 9.82 -2.74 -16.81
CA GLY A 194 8.65 -2.20 -17.50
C GLY A 194 7.45 -1.87 -16.61
N TYR A 195 7.57 -2.01 -15.29
CA TYR A 195 6.54 -1.71 -14.29
C TYR A 195 6.64 -0.27 -13.75
N TYR A 196 6.91 0.68 -14.63
CA TYR A 196 7.20 2.06 -14.25
C TYR A 196 5.97 2.82 -13.72
N ARG A 197 4.74 2.40 -14.08
CA ARG A 197 3.52 2.99 -13.53
C ARG A 197 3.23 2.47 -12.13
N GLU A 198 3.42 1.18 -11.94
CA GLU A 198 3.24 0.47 -10.68
C GLU A 198 4.27 0.93 -9.63
N ALA A 199 5.50 1.20 -10.06
CA ALA A 199 6.58 1.73 -9.22
C ALA A 199 6.21 3.08 -8.58
N MET A 200 5.37 3.88 -9.24
CA MET A 200 5.02 5.24 -8.78
C MET A 200 4.32 5.25 -7.42
N PHE A 201 3.62 4.18 -7.03
CA PHE A 201 3.03 4.12 -5.69
C PHE A 201 4.12 4.28 -4.62
N TRP A 202 5.22 3.52 -4.73
CA TRP A 202 6.31 3.57 -3.75
C TRP A 202 7.15 4.83 -3.88
N ILE A 203 7.39 5.28 -5.10
CA ILE A 203 8.08 6.56 -5.32
C ILE A 203 7.31 7.67 -4.60
N ALA A 204 6.00 7.75 -4.79
CA ALA A 204 5.17 8.80 -4.18
C ALA A 204 5.07 8.68 -2.66
N VAL A 205 4.89 7.46 -2.11
CA VAL A 205 4.86 7.25 -0.65
C VAL A 205 6.18 7.66 -0.01
N SER A 206 7.31 7.27 -0.60
CA SER A 206 8.64 7.60 -0.08
C SER A 206 8.91 9.10 -0.17
N HIS A 207 8.49 9.77 -1.26
CA HIS A 207 8.51 11.23 -1.35
C HIS A 207 7.73 11.89 -0.21
N CYS A 208 6.50 11.44 0.08
CA CYS A 208 5.71 12.00 1.18
C CYS A 208 6.39 11.81 2.54
N ARG A 209 7.05 10.68 2.77
CA ARG A 209 7.80 10.41 4.02
C ARG A 209 9.03 11.31 4.14
N CYS A 210 9.82 11.45 3.08
CA CYS A 210 10.94 12.36 3.07
C CYS A 210 10.49 13.82 3.26
N GLN A 211 9.37 14.23 2.63
CA GLN A 211 8.81 15.57 2.81
C GLN A 211 8.49 15.87 4.28
N LYS A 212 8.02 14.87 5.03
CA LYS A 212 7.75 14.99 6.47
C LYS A 212 9.02 15.23 7.29
N VAL A 213 10.11 14.54 6.96
CA VAL A 213 11.43 14.76 7.56
C VAL A 213 11.93 16.17 7.25
N ILE A 214 11.93 16.55 5.97
CA ILE A 214 12.47 17.83 5.52
C ILE A 214 11.73 19.01 6.15
N LEU A 215 10.40 18.98 6.18
CA LEU A 215 9.62 20.08 6.76
C LEU A 215 9.84 20.25 8.27
N ARG A 216 10.32 19.22 8.95
CA ARG A 216 10.46 19.21 10.41
C ARG A 216 11.90 19.48 10.87
N ASP A 217 12.87 18.89 10.17
CA ASP A 217 14.24 18.77 10.67
C ASP A 217 15.29 19.48 9.77
N ALA A 218 14.93 19.93 8.56
CA ALA A 218 15.86 20.55 7.61
C ALA A 218 15.99 22.07 7.74
N SER A 219 17.00 22.64 7.06
CA SER A 219 17.14 24.09 6.90
C SER A 219 16.08 24.69 5.96
N LEU A 220 15.89 26.01 6.02
CA LEU A 220 14.91 26.72 5.18
C LEU A 220 15.21 26.61 3.68
N GLU A 221 16.49 26.72 3.29
CA GLU A 221 16.93 26.61 1.89
C GLU A 221 16.64 25.21 1.32
N MET A 222 16.99 24.18 2.09
CA MET A 222 16.71 22.78 1.75
C MET A 222 15.20 22.55 1.62
N THR A 223 14.42 23.10 2.55
CA THR A 223 12.95 23.01 2.54
C THR A 223 12.32 23.62 1.27
N GLN A 224 12.86 24.73 0.76
CA GLN A 224 12.33 25.38 -0.45
C GLN A 224 12.55 24.53 -1.70
N THR A 225 13.79 24.08 -1.94
CA THR A 225 14.15 23.25 -3.10
C THR A 225 13.28 21.99 -3.17
N PHE A 226 13.11 21.31 -2.03
CA PHE A 226 12.30 20.09 -1.97
C PHE A 226 10.81 20.33 -2.15
N ARG A 227 10.31 21.48 -1.71
CA ARG A 227 8.91 21.85 -1.92
C ARG A 227 8.58 21.94 -3.41
N ASP A 228 9.49 22.45 -4.24
CA ASP A 228 9.26 22.58 -5.68
C ASP A 228 9.29 21.22 -6.39
N ASN A 229 10.22 20.35 -6.01
CA ASN A 229 10.26 18.96 -6.47
C ASN A 229 8.98 18.19 -6.08
N TYR A 230 8.53 18.34 -4.83
CA TYR A 230 7.30 17.71 -4.36
C TYR A 230 6.07 18.22 -5.11
N ARG A 231 6.00 19.54 -5.39
CA ARG A 231 4.93 20.15 -6.21
C ARG A 231 4.88 19.59 -7.62
N GLU A 232 6.01 19.23 -8.20
CA GLU A 232 6.06 18.59 -9.52
C GLU A 232 5.45 17.18 -9.48
N LEU A 233 5.86 16.36 -8.50
CA LEU A 233 5.30 15.02 -8.29
C LEU A 233 3.77 15.07 -8.13
N VAL A 234 3.26 15.89 -7.19
CA VAL A 234 1.81 15.92 -6.92
C VAL A 234 1.00 16.49 -8.08
N ARG A 235 1.59 17.34 -8.93
CA ARG A 235 0.95 17.80 -10.17
C ARG A 235 0.77 16.64 -11.15
N ASP A 236 1.80 15.82 -11.36
CA ASP A 236 1.70 14.68 -12.28
C ASP A 236 0.76 13.58 -11.78
N LEU A 237 0.65 13.41 -10.46
CA LEU A 237 -0.32 12.51 -9.85
C LEU A 237 -1.77 13.05 -9.89
N GLY A 238 -1.97 14.30 -10.32
CA GLY A 238 -3.28 14.94 -10.37
C GLY A 238 -3.83 15.37 -9.01
N VAL A 239 -2.95 15.60 -8.03
CA VAL A 239 -3.29 16.03 -6.65
C VAL A 239 -2.51 17.27 -6.17
N PRO A 240 -2.41 18.36 -6.97
CA PRO A 240 -1.59 19.52 -6.63
C PRO A 240 -2.09 20.34 -5.43
N SER A 241 -3.30 20.08 -4.94
CA SER A 241 -3.94 20.84 -3.87
C SER A 241 -4.86 19.97 -3.02
N PRO A 242 -5.22 20.40 -1.79
CA PRO A 242 -6.19 19.69 -0.95
C PRO A 242 -7.51 19.39 -1.66
N LYS A 243 -8.03 20.34 -2.43
CA LYS A 243 -9.26 20.18 -3.23
C LYS A 243 -9.14 19.04 -4.25
N GLU A 244 -8.00 18.93 -4.90
CA GLU A 244 -7.74 17.84 -5.85
C GLU A 244 -7.57 16.50 -5.15
N VAL A 245 -6.93 16.46 -3.96
CA VAL A 245 -6.88 15.23 -3.15
C VAL A 245 -8.30 14.78 -2.78
N GLN A 246 -9.17 15.69 -2.33
CA GLN A 246 -10.58 15.37 -2.02
C GLN A 246 -11.33 14.84 -3.25
N ARG A 247 -11.15 15.48 -4.42
CA ARG A 247 -11.75 15.02 -5.67
C ARG A 247 -11.32 13.59 -6.02
N ARG A 248 -10.03 13.30 -5.87
CA ARG A 248 -9.44 11.97 -6.15
C ARG A 248 -9.84 10.93 -5.10
N SER A 249 -10.00 11.33 -3.85
CA SER A 249 -10.60 10.49 -2.79
C SER A 249 -12.03 10.08 -3.13
N ALA A 250 -12.86 11.01 -3.64
CA ALA A 250 -14.21 10.70 -4.07
C ALA A 250 -14.25 9.76 -5.29
N GLU A 251 -13.23 9.78 -6.16
CA GLU A 251 -13.10 8.80 -7.25
C GLU A 251 -12.79 7.40 -6.72
N VAL A 252 -11.90 7.27 -5.73
CA VAL A 252 -11.63 6.01 -5.06
C VAL A 252 -12.90 5.46 -4.41
N GLU A 253 -13.67 6.30 -3.73
CA GLU A 253 -14.95 5.87 -3.15
C GLU A 253 -15.95 5.38 -4.20
N ARG A 254 -16.07 6.11 -5.32
CA ARG A 254 -17.02 5.80 -6.39
C ARG A 254 -16.72 4.48 -7.11
N ILE A 255 -15.46 4.09 -7.23
CA ILE A 255 -15.09 2.83 -7.90
C ILE A 255 -15.23 1.61 -6.98
N LEU A 256 -15.28 1.78 -5.66
CA LEU A 256 -15.31 0.67 -4.70
C LEU A 256 -16.40 -0.39 -5.00
N PRO A 257 -17.66 -0.04 -5.32
CA PRO A 257 -18.66 -1.04 -5.69
C PRO A 257 -18.22 -1.91 -6.87
N ARG A 258 -17.55 -1.33 -7.87
CA ARG A 258 -17.03 -2.07 -9.02
C ARG A 258 -15.85 -2.96 -8.64
N VAL A 259 -14.95 -2.49 -7.77
CA VAL A 259 -13.86 -3.32 -7.22
C VAL A 259 -14.43 -4.54 -6.49
N CYS A 260 -15.47 -4.35 -5.67
CA CYS A 260 -16.15 -5.44 -4.97
C CYS A 260 -16.81 -6.44 -5.93
N GLN A 261 -17.47 -5.98 -7.00
CA GLN A 261 -18.03 -6.87 -8.02
C GLN A 261 -16.96 -7.75 -8.69
N VAL A 262 -15.78 -7.18 -9.01
CA VAL A 262 -14.66 -7.96 -9.57
C VAL A 262 -14.12 -8.94 -8.54
N ALA A 263 -13.98 -8.54 -7.28
CA ALA A 263 -13.57 -9.43 -6.19
C ALA A 263 -14.56 -10.61 -6.01
N GLU A 264 -15.87 -10.34 -6.03
CA GLU A 264 -16.91 -11.38 -5.94
C GLU A 264 -16.85 -12.36 -7.11
N ALA A 265 -16.61 -11.87 -8.34
CA ALA A 265 -16.41 -12.71 -9.52
C ALA A 265 -15.17 -13.61 -9.38
N ILE A 266 -14.05 -13.07 -8.89
CA ILE A 266 -12.84 -13.85 -8.60
C ILE A 266 -13.14 -14.91 -7.53
N ILE A 267 -13.83 -14.54 -6.43
CA ILE A 267 -14.19 -15.49 -5.37
C ILE A 267 -15.05 -16.63 -5.92
N ALA A 268 -16.01 -16.32 -6.79
CA ALA A 268 -16.90 -17.32 -7.37
C ALA A 268 -16.19 -18.28 -8.33
N ALA A 269 -15.16 -17.81 -9.04
CA ALA A 269 -14.38 -18.60 -10.00
C ALA A 269 -13.18 -19.33 -9.38
N ASN A 270 -12.72 -18.93 -8.20
CA ASN A 270 -11.53 -19.48 -7.57
C ASN A 270 -11.80 -20.86 -6.94
N HIS A 271 -11.29 -21.93 -7.57
CA HIS A 271 -11.47 -23.31 -7.11
C HIS A 271 -10.77 -23.64 -5.78
N GLU A 272 -9.80 -22.84 -5.33
CA GLU A 272 -9.18 -23.01 -4.01
C GLU A 272 -10.09 -22.54 -2.87
N ILE A 273 -11.15 -21.78 -3.16
CA ILE A 273 -12.07 -21.27 -2.13
C ILE A 273 -13.12 -22.33 -1.78
N GLU A 274 -13.14 -22.71 -0.51
CA GLU A 274 -14.10 -23.68 0.03
C GLU A 274 -15.48 -23.03 0.22
N LYS A 275 -16.55 -23.74 -0.14
CA LYS A 275 -17.93 -23.26 -0.02
C LYS A 275 -18.37 -23.09 1.42
#